data_AF-A0AA37SYS1-F1
#
_entry.id   AF-A0AA37SYS1-F1
#
_cell.length_a   1.000
_cell.length_b   1.000
_cell.length_c   1.000
_cell.angle_alpha   90.00
_cell.angle_beta   90.00
_cell.angle_gamma   90.00
#
_symmetry.space_group_name_H-M   'P 1'
#
loop_
_entity.id
_entity.type
_entity.pdbx_description
1 polymer ?
#
loop_
_entity_poly.entity_id
_entity_poly.type
_entity_poly.pdbx_seq_one_letter_code
_entity_poly.pdbx_strand_id
1 'polypeptide(L)'
;MVGNDDGILAFSTASLGVYMDKDELQRLIRLLSDVNHRTLDMDSAQLNIKKMKTDKLKDISNVFANLHHFWSDSDIRREDRTYESMQFSELEKLINHLTNRNWEKANGVTFLYVS
;
A
#
# COMPACT_ATOMS: atom_id res chain seq x y z
N MET A 1 -19.24 -43.47 26.63
CA MET A 1 -18.88 -43.92 25.27
C MET A 1 -19.96 -43.35 24.36
N VAL A 2 -19.75 -42.42 23.44
CA VAL A 2 -18.60 -41.91 22.67
C VAL A 2 -18.98 -40.44 22.41
N GLY A 3 -18.19 -39.43 22.81
CA GLY A 3 -17.06 -38.94 22.03
C GLY A 3 -17.56 -38.15 20.82
N ASN A 4 -18.07 -36.92 21.03
CA ASN A 4 -18.23 -35.97 19.93
C ASN A 4 -16.92 -35.19 19.82
N ASP A 5 -16.20 -35.50 18.75
CA ASP A 5 -14.96 -34.87 18.35
C ASP A 5 -15.23 -33.40 18.00
N ASP A 6 -15.08 -32.53 19.00
CA ASP A 6 -14.78 -31.12 18.76
C ASP A 6 -13.38 -31.08 18.15
N GLY A 7 -13.34 -31.09 16.82
CA GLY A 7 -12.15 -30.82 16.02
C GLY A 7 -11.63 -29.42 16.29
N ILE A 8 -10.95 -29.24 17.43
CA ILE A 8 -10.08 -28.11 17.71
C ILE A 8 -8.95 -28.24 16.69
N LEU A 9 -9.09 -27.49 15.59
CA LEU A 9 -7.98 -27.20 14.69
C LEU A 9 -6.87 -26.60 15.54
N ALA A 10 -5.81 -27.38 15.73
CA ALA A 10 -4.59 -26.93 16.35
C ALA A 10 -4.05 -25.75 15.54
N PHE A 11 -4.28 -24.54 16.03
CA PHE A 11 -3.58 -23.36 15.54
C PHE A 11 -2.12 -23.51 15.92
N SER A 12 -1.31 -23.90 14.94
CA SER A 12 0.14 -23.89 15.03
C SER A 12 0.57 -22.47 15.39
N THR A 13 1.10 -22.32 16.59
CA THR A 13 1.71 -21.11 17.13
C THR A 13 3.08 -20.91 16.48
N ALA A 14 3.11 -20.29 15.31
CA ALA A 14 4.36 -19.87 14.68
C ALA A 14 4.19 -18.64 13.78
N SER A 15 4.06 -17.48 14.40
CA SER A 15 4.81 -16.24 14.10
C SER A 15 4.16 -15.11 14.90
N LEU A 16 4.90 -14.48 15.81
CA LEU A 16 4.51 -13.21 16.45
C LEU A 16 4.62 -12.06 15.42
N GLY A 17 3.94 -12.21 14.28
CA GLY A 17 3.80 -11.19 13.26
C GLY A 17 2.66 -10.28 13.66
N VAL A 18 2.92 -8.98 13.74
CA VAL A 18 1.90 -7.96 13.91
C VAL A 18 0.87 -8.15 12.80
N TYR A 19 -0.35 -8.59 13.13
CA TYR A 19 -1.39 -8.78 12.13
C TYR A 19 -1.69 -7.43 11.48
N MET A 20 -1.38 -7.31 10.19
CA MET A 20 -1.74 -6.13 9.40
C MET A 20 -3.26 -5.94 9.43
N ASP A 21 -3.69 -4.72 9.75
CA ASP A 21 -5.11 -4.38 9.80
C ASP A 21 -5.69 -4.38 8.38
N LYS A 22 -6.61 -5.32 8.13
CA LYS A 22 -7.19 -5.54 6.80
C LYS A 22 -7.98 -4.32 6.32
N ASP A 23 -8.59 -3.57 7.22
CA ASP A 23 -9.42 -2.43 6.86
C ASP A 23 -8.55 -1.24 6.46
N GLU A 24 -7.46 -0.98 7.20
CA GLU A 24 -6.48 0.06 6.82
C GLU A 24 -5.75 -0.30 5.52
N LEU A 25 -5.43 -1.58 5.29
CA LEU A 25 -4.84 -2.02 4.02
C LEU A 25 -5.80 -1.78 2.85
N GLN A 26 -7.08 -2.17 2.98
CA GLN A 26 -8.08 -1.95 1.95
C GLN A 26 -8.32 -0.46 1.69
N ARG A 27 -8.30 0.35 2.75
CA ARG A 27 -8.38 1.81 2.66
C ARG A 27 -7.19 2.38 1.88
N LEU A 28 -5.97 1.89 2.12
CA LEU A 28 -4.77 2.30 1.37
C LEU A 28 -4.91 1.94 -0.11
N ILE A 29 -5.25 0.68 -0.42
CA ILE A 29 -5.39 0.19 -1.80
C ILE A 29 -6.42 1.01 -2.56
N ARG A 30 -7.58 1.28 -1.94
CA ARG A 30 -8.63 2.11 -2.54
C ARG A 30 -8.14 3.53 -2.82
N LEU A 31 -7.49 4.18 -1.85
CA LEU A 31 -6.96 5.52 -2.02
C LEU A 31 -5.95 5.60 -3.18
N LEU A 32 -5.02 4.65 -3.24
CA LEU A 32 -4.03 4.60 -4.34
C LEU A 32 -4.70 4.33 -5.68
N SER A 33 -5.75 3.50 -5.70
CA SER A 33 -6.53 3.24 -6.91
C SER A 33 -7.28 4.48 -7.39
N ASP A 34 -7.88 5.26 -6.47
CA ASP A 34 -8.56 6.51 -6.81
C ASP A 34 -7.58 7.56 -7.37
N VAL A 35 -6.37 7.63 -6.80
CA VAL A 35 -5.27 8.45 -7.34
C VAL A 35 -4.88 7.97 -8.75
N ASN A 36 -4.67 6.65 -8.94
CA ASN A 36 -4.26 6.08 -10.22
C ASN A 36 -5.29 6.32 -11.34
N HIS A 37 -6.59 6.26 -11.00
CA HIS A 37 -7.69 6.56 -11.92
C HIS A 37 -8.03 8.05 -12.03
N ARG A 38 -7.27 8.93 -11.36
CA ARG A 38 -7.46 10.38 -11.35
C ARG A 38 -8.85 10.82 -10.84
N THR A 39 -9.46 10.01 -9.99
CA THR A 39 -10.74 10.33 -9.31
C THR A 39 -10.52 11.02 -7.96
N LEU A 40 -9.29 11.01 -7.46
CA LEU A 40 -8.86 11.74 -6.27
C LEU A 40 -7.58 12.54 -6.59
N ASP A 41 -7.57 13.82 -6.21
CA ASP A 41 -6.39 14.67 -6.37
C ASP A 41 -5.32 14.37 -5.31
N MET A 42 -4.08 14.81 -5.59
CA MET A 42 -2.91 14.49 -4.77
C MET A 42 -2.99 15.10 -3.36
N ASP A 43 -3.54 16.30 -3.21
CA ASP A 43 -3.65 16.99 -1.92
C ASP A 43 -4.65 16.25 -1.01
N SER A 44 -5.79 15.87 -1.59
CA SER A 44 -6.80 15.05 -0.92
C SER A 44 -6.27 13.67 -0.55
N ALA A 45 -5.48 13.03 -1.42
CA ALA A 45 -4.85 11.74 -1.15
C ALA A 45 -3.86 11.83 0.02
N GLN A 46 -2.98 12.83 0.02
CA GLN A 46 -2.00 13.05 1.08
C GLN A 46 -2.68 13.32 2.43
N LEU A 47 -3.77 14.11 2.43
CA LEU A 47 -4.56 14.36 3.64
C LEU A 47 -5.21 13.08 4.17
N ASN A 48 -5.70 12.21 3.29
CA ASN A 48 -6.29 10.94 3.70
C ASN A 48 -5.26 9.99 4.29
N ILE A 49 -4.04 9.90 3.73
CA ILE A 49 -2.93 9.13 4.31
C ILE A 49 -2.58 9.62 5.72
N LYS A 50 -2.53 10.95 5.95
CA LYS A 50 -2.29 11.51 7.29
C LYS A 50 -3.36 11.12 8.33
N LYS A 51 -4.56 10.75 7.87
CA LYS A 51 -5.68 10.29 8.72
C LYS A 51 -5.73 8.76 8.85
N MET A 52 -4.79 8.02 8.26
CA MET A 52 -4.71 6.57 8.38
C MET A 52 -3.93 6.17 9.63
N LYS A 53 -4.26 4.99 10.16
CA LYS A 53 -3.51 4.38 11.25
C LYS A 53 -2.33 3.60 10.68
N THR A 54 -1.33 4.32 10.18
CA THR A 54 -0.17 3.73 9.47
C THR A 54 0.68 2.83 10.38
N ASP A 55 0.60 3.03 11.70
CA ASP A 55 1.18 2.16 12.73
C ASP A 55 0.61 0.73 12.69
N LYS A 56 -0.57 0.53 12.10
CA LYS A 56 -1.18 -0.78 11.86
C LYS A 56 -0.73 -1.45 10.56
N LEU A 57 0.13 -0.79 9.78
CA LEU A 57 0.63 -1.22 8.47
C LEU A 57 2.16 -1.39 8.49
N LYS A 58 2.70 -1.93 9.60
CA LYS A 58 4.15 -2.00 9.87
C LYS A 58 4.94 -2.77 8.80
N ASP A 59 4.37 -3.84 8.27
CA ASP A 59 5.01 -4.68 7.25
C ASP A 59 5.21 -3.95 5.92
N ILE A 60 4.56 -2.81 5.71
CA ILE A 60 4.70 -1.97 4.51
C ILE A 60 5.19 -0.55 4.84
N SER A 61 5.94 -0.38 5.93
CA SER A 61 6.40 0.93 6.38
C SER A 61 7.19 1.71 5.32
N ASN A 62 7.98 1.04 4.46
CA ASN A 62 8.72 1.71 3.38
C ASN A 62 7.80 2.27 2.29
N VAL A 63 6.60 1.68 2.09
CA VAL A 63 5.63 2.20 1.12
C VAL A 63 5.28 3.65 1.42
N PHE A 64 5.13 4.04 2.69
CA PHE A 64 4.81 5.42 3.05
C PHE A 64 5.94 6.40 2.75
N ALA A 65 7.19 5.98 2.93
CA ALA A 65 8.35 6.79 2.55
C ALA A 65 8.43 6.95 1.03
N ASN A 66 8.20 5.88 0.26
CA ASN A 66 8.24 5.93 -1.19
C ASN A 66 7.07 6.75 -1.77
N LEU A 67 5.87 6.62 -1.20
CA LEU A 67 4.72 7.44 -1.59
C LEU A 67 4.96 8.93 -1.32
N HIS A 68 5.75 9.31 -0.31
CA HIS A 68 6.11 10.71 -0.09
C HIS A 68 6.81 11.31 -1.32
N HIS A 69 7.70 10.57 -1.97
CA HIS A 69 8.34 10.99 -3.22
C HIS A 69 7.34 11.14 -4.36
N PHE A 70 6.40 10.19 -4.49
CA PHE A 70 5.30 10.34 -5.43
C PHE A 70 4.47 11.59 -5.14
N TRP A 71 4.21 11.97 -3.89
CA TRP A 71 3.46 13.20 -3.61
C TRP A 71 4.26 14.48 -3.88
N SER A 72 5.56 14.51 -3.55
CA SER A 72 6.38 15.71 -3.71
C SER A 72 6.55 16.13 -5.16
N ASP A 73 6.68 15.17 -6.08
CA ASP A 73 7.05 15.45 -7.47
C ASP A 73 5.85 15.78 -8.38
N SER A 74 4.79 16.34 -7.78
CA SER A 74 3.53 16.64 -8.48
C SER A 74 3.66 17.75 -9.52
N ASP A 75 4.58 18.68 -9.31
CA ASP A 75 4.99 19.74 -10.22
C ASP A 75 5.71 19.16 -11.44
N ILE A 76 6.72 18.31 -11.22
CA ILE A 76 7.48 17.65 -12.29
C ILE A 76 6.55 16.80 -13.16
N ARG A 77 5.66 15.99 -12.57
CA ARG A 77 4.67 15.20 -13.33
C ARG A 77 3.71 16.05 -14.16
N ARG A 78 3.47 17.31 -13.77
CA ARG A 78 2.62 18.22 -14.55
C ARG A 78 3.34 18.70 -15.80
N GLU A 79 4.66 18.82 -15.75
CA GLU A 79 5.51 19.34 -16.81
C GLU A 79 6.04 18.26 -17.75
N ASP A 80 6.30 17.06 -17.22
CA ASP A 80 6.82 15.90 -17.97
C ASP A 80 5.82 14.74 -17.99
N ARG A 81 5.23 14.51 -19.16
CA ARG A 81 4.26 13.43 -19.41
C ARG A 81 4.89 12.04 -19.41
N THR A 82 6.16 11.92 -19.81
CA THR A 82 6.88 10.64 -19.76
C THR A 82 7.17 10.27 -18.31
N TYR A 83 7.64 11.23 -17.52
CA TYR A 83 7.83 11.06 -16.08
C TYR A 83 6.52 10.71 -15.37
N GLU A 84 5.44 11.43 -15.69
CA GLU A 84 4.09 11.10 -15.19
C GLU A 84 3.71 9.66 -15.50
N SER A 85 3.86 9.22 -16.76
CA SER A 85 3.51 7.85 -17.14
C SER A 85 4.33 6.79 -16.40
N MET A 86 5.63 7.04 -16.19
CA MET A 86 6.48 6.12 -15.42
C MET A 86 6.02 6.04 -13.96
N GLN A 87 5.78 7.18 -13.33
CA GLN A 87 5.36 7.26 -11.94
C GLN A 87 4.01 6.56 -11.70
N PHE A 88 3.04 6.72 -12.60
CA PHE A 88 1.76 6.02 -12.52
C PHE A 88 1.91 4.51 -12.81
N SER A 89 2.85 4.09 -13.66
CA SER A 89 3.16 2.66 -13.84
C SER A 89 3.74 2.02 -12.57
N GLU A 90 4.61 2.72 -11.85
CA GLU A 90 5.10 2.25 -10.54
C GLU A 90 3.98 2.21 -9.49
N LEU A 91 3.08 3.18 -9.51
CA LEU A 91 1.90 3.19 -8.63
C LEU A 91 1.00 1.97 -8.87
N GLU A 92 0.76 1.60 -10.14
CA GLU A 92 0.00 0.40 -10.50
C GLU A 92 0.68 -0.89 -9.98
N LYS A 93 2.01 -1.01 -10.12
CA LYS A 93 2.78 -2.14 -9.56
C LYS A 93 2.61 -2.23 -8.05
N LEU A 94 2.69 -1.09 -7.33
CA LEU A 94 2.47 -1.04 -5.89
C LEU A 94 1.06 -1.54 -5.52
N ILE A 95 0.01 -1.04 -6.19
CA ILE A 95 -1.38 -1.46 -5.95
C ILE A 95 -1.53 -2.98 -6.15
N ASN A 96 -0.91 -3.53 -7.19
CA ASN A 96 -0.95 -4.97 -7.47
C ASN A 96 -0.23 -5.78 -6.38
N HIS A 97 0.93 -5.33 -5.90
CA HIS A 97 1.65 -6.00 -4.82
C HIS A 97 0.90 -5.95 -3.48
N LEU A 98 0.29 -4.81 -3.15
CA LEU A 98 -0.54 -4.68 -1.95
C LEU A 98 -1.79 -5.58 -2.00
N THR A 99 -2.47 -5.62 -3.15
CA THR A 99 -3.64 -6.48 -3.38
C THR A 99 -3.30 -7.97 -3.20
N ASN A 100 -2.16 -8.39 -3.75
CA ASN A 100 -1.67 -9.77 -3.67
C ASN A 100 -0.91 -10.09 -2.37
N ARG A 101 -0.88 -9.15 -1.42
CA ARG A 101 -0.20 -9.31 -0.13
C ARG A 101 1.30 -9.63 -0.23
N ASN A 102 1.95 -9.11 -1.27
CA ASN A 102 3.38 -9.26 -1.48
C ASN A 102 4.14 -8.08 -0.86
N TRP A 103 4.34 -8.12 0.46
CA TRP A 103 4.89 -7.01 1.25
C TRP A 103 6.33 -6.67 0.88
N GLU A 104 7.15 -7.68 0.61
CA GLU A 104 8.53 -7.50 0.18
C GLU A 104 8.58 -6.69 -1.12
N LYS A 105 7.81 -7.10 -2.14
CA LYS A 105 7.77 -6.37 -3.41
C LYS A 105 7.11 -5.00 -3.26
N ALA A 106 6.06 -4.87 -2.46
CA ALA A 106 5.42 -3.58 -2.21
C ALA A 106 6.41 -2.56 -1.62
N ASN A 107 7.20 -2.96 -0.62
CA ASN A 107 8.25 -2.12 -0.03
C ASN A 107 9.40 -1.79 -0.99
N GLY A 108 9.61 -2.61 -2.02
CA GLY A 108 10.63 -2.41 -3.04
C GLY A 108 10.23 -1.47 -4.18
N VAL A 109 8.95 -1.11 -4.31
CA VAL A 109 8.51 -0.14 -5.32
C VAL A 109 9.03 1.24 -4.97
N THR A 110 9.78 1.85 -5.89
CA THR A 110 10.36 3.18 -5.73
C THR A 110 9.87 4.12 -6.82
N PHE A 111 9.74 5.38 -6.46
CA PHE A 111 9.30 6.45 -7.36
C PHE A 111 10.52 7.32 -7.65
N LEU A 112 11.38 6.85 -8.56
CA LEU A 112 12.65 7.52 -8.86
C LEU A 112 12.43 8.80 -9.67
N TYR A 113 13.13 9.87 -9.29
CA TYR A 113 13.35 11.03 -10.14
C TYR A 113 14.40 10.68 -11.20
N VAL A 114 14.02 10.75 -12.48
CA VAL A 114 15.01 10.69 -13.55
C VAL A 114 15.62 12.09 -13.62
N SER A 115 16.87 12.20 -13.19
CA SER A 115 17.66 13.44 -13.27
C SER A 115 18.20 13.65 -14.68
#